data_AF-A0A8X6GU70-F1
#
_entry.id   AF-A0A8X6GU70-F1
#
_cell.length_a   1.000
_cell.length_b   1.000
_cell.length_c   1.000
_cell.angle_alpha   90.00
_cell.angle_beta   90.00
_cell.angle_gamma   90.00
#
_symmetry.space_group_name_H-M   'P 1'
#
loop_
_entity.id
_entity.type
_entity.pdbx_description
1 polymer ?
#
loop_
_entity_poly.entity_id
_entity_poly.type
_entity_poly.pdbx_seq_one_letter_code
_entity_poly.pdbx_strand_id
1 'polypeptide(L)'
;MVLDHFPVLSLKELCLVKIAIVISNDGEVKTYLQKHLPRHKTNIKRILSWPPPNCFRWGDHHPALVPNEGYVMDDDGPFDEEDNGCDCLLHYTSQFEKNPIKDSRLQNRILDYMKWKSFITKKLSSIFLPHSLEKDLLAFICRISLEARNWVKAHAEILRSSVDLFSSNLQWKSHGKINKEQTAKSLIRNMELSIRERYALASFYCFKDEALKLWNKMTWGEKYLVGYDYPSLGVWNKWMKGVSAIDWDILADYTLWRAPHDLPRNRLWKFFFFLGVRSSFTKLSQEKKLQWLDNCFKEEIYDLDEFHFCLSYLDAHEKENIFKKYPFHVLLYFLDWPLQDEFLEVADLMWSYLTERMFFHVLHFIIYEKIIREWSEYNYFYLLKKFWYGSPIHLKECIQSKKIYEALMIAIHCQNQSTFHNELVVKFCADFDYAYHFRERDDMS
;
A
#
# COMPACT_ATOMS: atom_id res chain seq x y z
N MET A 1 -23.88 -17.42 -5.49
CA MET A 1 -23.76 -18.12 -4.19
C MET A 1 -22.76 -19.24 -4.36
N VAL A 2 -21.96 -19.50 -3.32
CA VAL A 2 -20.78 -20.39 -3.25
C VAL A 2 -19.49 -19.80 -3.83
N LEU A 3 -18.87 -18.92 -3.02
CA LEU A 3 -17.43 -18.66 -3.02
C LEU A 3 -17.00 -18.58 -1.55
N ASP A 4 -17.10 -19.69 -0.83
CA ASP A 4 -16.41 -19.86 0.45
C ASP A 4 -15.91 -21.30 0.53
N HIS A 5 -14.65 -21.43 0.97
CA HIS A 5 -13.87 -22.65 1.19
C HIS A 5 -12.98 -23.16 0.04
N PHE A 6 -11.76 -22.61 -0.01
CA PHE A 6 -10.56 -23.40 -0.31
C PHE A 6 -9.51 -23.16 0.79
N PRO A 7 -8.83 -24.21 1.31
CA PRO A 7 -7.73 -24.05 2.25
C PRO A 7 -6.44 -23.83 1.45
N VAL A 8 -6.15 -22.56 1.14
CA VAL A 8 -4.88 -22.13 0.55
C VAL A 8 -4.02 -21.60 1.69
N LEU A 9 -2.75 -22.03 1.78
CA LEU A 9 -1.74 -21.35 2.59
C LEU A 9 -1.88 -19.85 2.35
N SER A 10 -2.20 -19.08 3.38
CA SER A 10 -2.57 -17.69 3.16
C SER A 10 -1.35 -16.94 2.61
N LEU A 11 -1.56 -15.94 1.74
CA LEU A 11 -0.52 -15.01 1.25
C LEU A 11 0.45 -14.54 2.38
N LYS A 12 -0.03 -14.55 3.63
CA LYS A 12 0.65 -14.25 4.89
C LYS A 12 1.78 -15.23 5.25
N GLU A 13 1.62 -16.52 4.96
CA GLU A 13 2.60 -17.57 5.26
C GLU A 13 3.72 -17.62 4.20
N LEU A 14 3.35 -17.43 2.93
CA LEU A 14 4.31 -17.29 1.81
C LEU A 14 5.17 -16.02 1.92
N CYS A 15 4.59 -14.90 2.38
CA CYS A 15 5.34 -13.67 2.64
C CYS A 15 6.33 -13.84 3.80
N LEU A 16 5.99 -14.57 4.86
CA LEU A 16 6.91 -14.80 5.99
C LEU A 16 8.07 -15.71 5.63
N VAL A 17 7.78 -16.81 4.91
CA VAL A 17 8.80 -17.71 4.39
C VAL A 17 9.73 -16.96 3.45
N LYS A 18 9.22 -16.05 2.61
CA LYS A 18 10.07 -15.26 1.72
C LYS A 18 10.67 -14.01 2.31
N ILE A 19 10.12 -13.41 3.36
CA ILE A 19 10.85 -12.38 4.09
C ILE A 19 12.01 -13.04 4.83
N ALA A 20 11.84 -14.24 5.38
CA ALA A 20 12.97 -15.03 5.88
C ALA A 20 13.99 -15.39 4.78
N ILE A 21 13.54 -15.74 3.55
CA ILE A 21 14.40 -16.06 2.39
C ILE A 21 15.05 -14.82 1.76
N VAL A 22 14.36 -13.68 1.67
CA VAL A 22 14.87 -12.40 1.14
C VAL A 22 15.83 -11.79 2.14
N ILE A 23 15.54 -11.90 3.44
CA ILE A 23 16.52 -11.63 4.47
C ILE A 23 17.74 -12.54 4.23
N SER A 24 17.57 -13.86 4.04
CA SER A 24 18.69 -14.83 3.92
C SER A 24 19.52 -14.81 2.62
N ASN A 25 18.90 -14.56 1.46
CA ASN A 25 19.52 -14.78 0.13
C ASN A 25 19.70 -13.53 -0.74
N ASP A 26 19.08 -12.38 -0.42
CA ASP A 26 19.26 -11.15 -1.19
C ASP A 26 20.46 -10.35 -0.64
N GLY A 27 21.51 -10.22 -1.46
CA GLY A 27 22.74 -9.51 -1.10
C GLY A 27 22.51 -8.03 -0.75
N GLU A 28 21.51 -7.38 -1.34
CA GLU A 28 21.21 -5.97 -1.08
C GLU A 28 20.40 -5.78 0.21
N VAL A 29 19.42 -6.64 0.48
CA VAL A 29 18.66 -6.62 1.76
C VAL A 29 19.58 -6.99 2.92
N LYS A 30 20.47 -7.96 2.71
CA LYS A 30 21.56 -8.28 3.65
C LYS A 30 22.46 -7.08 3.89
N THR A 31 22.83 -6.33 2.85
CA THR A 31 23.63 -5.09 2.96
C THR A 31 22.87 -4.00 3.70
N TYR A 32 21.58 -3.82 3.43
CA TYR A 32 20.71 -2.86 4.12
C TYR A 32 20.57 -3.20 5.61
N LEU A 33 20.26 -4.45 5.97
CA LEU A 33 20.19 -4.90 7.37
C LEU A 33 21.54 -4.77 8.07
N GLN A 34 22.65 -5.06 7.39
CA GLN A 34 23.99 -4.88 7.95
C GLN A 34 24.36 -3.40 8.13
N LYS A 35 23.89 -2.51 7.25
CA LYS A 35 24.10 -1.06 7.30
C LYS A 35 23.26 -0.39 8.40
N HIS A 36 21.99 -0.79 8.53
CA HIS A 36 21.02 -0.13 9.41
C HIS A 36 20.83 -0.83 10.77
N LEU A 37 21.28 -2.09 10.93
CA LEU A 37 21.29 -2.81 12.22
C LEU A 37 22.71 -3.33 12.59
N PRO A 38 23.75 -2.48 12.57
CA PRO A 38 25.15 -2.92 12.70
C PRO A 38 25.47 -3.58 14.06
N ARG A 39 24.69 -3.30 15.11
CA ARG A 39 24.86 -3.88 16.45
C ARG A 39 24.40 -5.34 16.57
N HIS A 40 23.73 -5.88 15.55
CA HIS A 40 23.08 -7.20 15.62
C HIS A 40 23.62 -8.21 14.60
N LYS A 41 24.85 -7.99 14.09
CA LYS A 41 25.48 -8.84 13.04
C LYS A 41 25.40 -10.35 13.30
N THR A 42 25.59 -10.78 14.55
CA THR A 42 25.55 -12.22 14.93
C THR A 42 24.14 -12.80 14.83
N ASN A 43 23.12 -12.05 15.29
CA ASN A 43 21.72 -12.48 15.19
C ASN A 43 21.23 -12.46 13.75
N ILE A 44 21.64 -11.46 12.97
CA ILE A 44 21.38 -11.41 11.54
C ILE A 44 21.97 -12.66 10.87
N LYS A 45 23.27 -12.97 11.06
CA LYS A 45 23.89 -14.19 10.52
C LYS A 45 23.12 -15.47 10.86
N ARG A 46 22.58 -15.59 12.07
CA ARG A 46 21.76 -16.74 12.49
C ARG A 46 20.45 -16.84 11.73
N ILE A 47 19.76 -15.73 11.50
CA ILE A 47 18.54 -15.66 10.66
C ILE A 47 18.89 -16.00 9.20
N LEU A 48 20.00 -15.47 8.69
CA LEU A 48 20.47 -15.75 7.32
C LEU A 48 20.88 -17.21 7.10
N SER A 49 21.25 -17.94 8.16
CA SER A 49 21.69 -19.34 8.08
C SER A 49 20.56 -20.36 8.06
N TRP A 50 19.29 -19.92 8.07
CA TRP A 50 18.16 -20.84 7.95
C TRP A 50 18.10 -21.46 6.55
N PRO A 51 17.95 -22.79 6.43
CA PRO A 51 17.82 -23.42 5.13
C PRO A 51 16.52 -22.97 4.46
N PRO A 52 16.51 -22.74 3.13
CA PRO A 52 15.27 -22.54 2.41
C PRO A 52 14.41 -23.82 2.55
N PRO A 53 13.10 -23.71 2.80
CA PRO A 53 12.25 -24.89 2.88
C PRO A 53 12.23 -25.58 1.51
N ASN A 54 12.63 -26.86 1.49
CA ASN A 54 12.68 -27.70 0.30
C ASN A 54 11.30 -27.82 -0.38
N CYS A 55 11.33 -27.86 -1.71
CA CYS A 55 10.21 -28.08 -2.60
C CYS A 55 9.38 -29.33 -2.21
N PHE A 56 8.10 -29.14 -1.87
CA PHE A 56 7.13 -30.22 -1.86
C PHE A 56 6.67 -30.49 -3.30
N ARG A 57 7.10 -31.62 -3.87
CA ARG A 57 6.39 -32.25 -5.01
C ARG A 57 5.20 -33.02 -4.42
N TRP A 58 3.98 -32.70 -4.86
CA TRP A 58 2.83 -33.58 -4.64
C TRP A 58 2.68 -34.49 -5.85
N GLY A 59 2.68 -35.79 -5.59
CA GLY A 59 2.42 -36.86 -6.55
C GLY A 59 0.93 -37.07 -6.76
N ASP A 60 0.62 -37.60 -7.94
CA ASP A 60 -0.70 -38.00 -8.40
C ASP A 60 -1.40 -38.94 -7.41
N HIS A 61 -2.63 -38.62 -7.01
CA HIS A 61 -3.71 -39.60 -6.82
C HIS A 61 -5.07 -38.88 -6.75
N HIS A 62 -5.84 -39.00 -7.83
CA HIS A 62 -7.29 -38.81 -7.82
C HIS A 62 -7.96 -39.98 -7.06
N PRO A 63 -9.11 -39.73 -6.43
CA PRO A 63 -10.24 -40.62 -6.70
C PRO A 63 -11.50 -39.87 -7.12
N ALA A 64 -12.30 -40.63 -7.86
CA ALA A 64 -13.53 -40.27 -8.53
C ALA A 64 -14.70 -40.01 -7.58
N LEU A 65 -15.64 -39.20 -8.06
CA LEU A 65 -16.96 -38.93 -7.50
C LEU A 65 -17.89 -40.14 -7.60
N VAL A 66 -18.68 -40.40 -6.56
CA VAL A 66 -20.03 -40.99 -6.64
C VAL A 66 -20.93 -40.27 -5.62
N PRO A 67 -22.20 -39.96 -5.96
CA PRO A 67 -23.11 -39.18 -5.12
C PRO A 67 -24.06 -40.07 -4.30
N ASN A 68 -24.62 -39.54 -3.21
CA ASN A 68 -25.99 -39.83 -2.72
C ASN A 68 -26.31 -38.94 -1.50
N GLU A 69 -27.40 -38.16 -1.55
CA GLU A 69 -28.76 -38.48 -1.07
C GLU A 69 -28.94 -38.32 0.45
N GLY A 70 -29.96 -37.54 0.83
CA GLY A 70 -30.87 -37.96 1.89
C GLY A 70 -30.63 -37.48 3.33
N TYR A 71 -31.29 -36.36 3.66
CA TYR A 71 -32.34 -36.26 4.69
C TYR A 71 -32.03 -36.16 6.22
N VAL A 72 -32.97 -35.44 6.85
CA VAL A 72 -33.37 -35.31 8.27
C VAL A 72 -32.59 -34.33 9.18
N MET A 73 -33.35 -33.32 9.63
CA MET A 73 -33.12 -32.53 10.86
C MET A 73 -33.69 -33.29 12.05
N ASP A 74 -33.06 -33.21 13.23
CA ASP A 74 -33.77 -33.18 14.51
C ASP A 74 -32.94 -32.57 15.65
N ASP A 75 -33.72 -32.04 16.58
CA ASP A 75 -33.57 -31.19 17.76
C ASP A 75 -32.48 -31.44 18.85
N ASP A 76 -32.15 -30.30 19.49
CA ASP A 76 -31.98 -29.98 20.92
C ASP A 76 -31.19 -30.87 21.90
N GLY A 77 -30.23 -30.22 22.57
CA GLY A 77 -29.72 -30.63 23.89
C GLY A 77 -28.56 -29.75 24.37
N PRO A 78 -28.65 -29.12 25.56
CA PRO A 78 -27.68 -28.12 26.04
C PRO A 78 -26.51 -28.77 26.78
N PHE A 79 -25.34 -28.14 26.77
CA PHE A 79 -24.29 -28.45 27.76
C PHE A 79 -23.49 -27.21 28.15
N ASP A 80 -23.29 -27.14 29.46
CA ASP A 80 -22.70 -26.07 30.26
C ASP A 80 -21.19 -25.88 30.09
N GLU A 81 -20.77 -24.73 30.62
CA GLU A 81 -19.45 -24.14 30.79
C GLU A 81 -18.37 -25.09 31.37
N GLU A 82 -17.12 -24.93 30.94
CA GLU A 82 -16.02 -24.44 31.80
C GLU A 82 -14.65 -24.39 31.06
N ASP A 83 -14.17 -23.15 30.90
CA ASP A 83 -12.89 -22.64 31.41
C ASP A 83 -11.56 -22.72 30.61
N ASN A 84 -10.84 -21.59 30.74
CA ASN A 84 -9.40 -21.31 30.64
C ASN A 84 -8.73 -20.95 29.30
N GLY A 85 -8.66 -19.62 29.05
CA GLY A 85 -7.35 -18.95 29.09
C GLY A 85 -6.83 -18.27 27.82
N CYS A 86 -7.15 -16.98 27.62
CA CYS A 86 -6.24 -15.95 27.08
C CYS A 86 -6.92 -14.57 27.01
N ASP A 87 -6.96 -13.85 28.14
CA ASP A 87 -7.84 -12.70 28.33
C ASP A 87 -7.26 -11.31 27.93
N CYS A 88 -6.17 -11.26 27.16
CA CYS A 88 -5.58 -9.97 26.74
C CYS A 88 -5.98 -9.52 25.32
N LEU A 89 -6.58 -10.39 24.50
CA LEU A 89 -7.00 -10.08 23.12
C LEU A 89 -8.51 -9.86 22.97
N LEU A 90 -9.33 -10.46 23.84
CA LEU A 90 -10.80 -10.33 23.80
C LEU A 90 -11.31 -8.96 24.26
N HIS A 91 -10.54 -8.25 25.10
CA HIS A 91 -10.94 -6.92 25.56
C HIS A 91 -10.92 -5.88 24.42
N TYR A 92 -10.05 -6.06 23.43
CA TYR A 92 -10.01 -5.20 22.24
C TYR A 92 -11.22 -5.42 21.34
N THR A 93 -11.63 -6.66 21.07
CA THR A 93 -12.81 -6.96 20.23
C THR A 93 -14.13 -6.51 20.88
N SER A 94 -14.27 -6.65 22.20
CA SER A 94 -15.48 -6.28 22.93
C SER A 94 -15.76 -4.76 22.97
N GLN A 95 -14.71 -3.91 22.99
CA GLN A 95 -14.92 -2.44 22.98
C GLN A 95 -15.29 -1.90 21.59
N PHE A 96 -14.89 -2.56 20.50
CA PHE A 96 -15.27 -2.18 19.13
C PHE A 96 -16.73 -2.50 18.80
N GLU A 97 -17.35 -3.48 19.46
CA GLU A 97 -18.76 -3.83 19.26
C GLU A 97 -19.72 -2.75 19.79
N LYS A 98 -19.29 -1.95 20.77
CA LYS A 98 -20.15 -0.96 21.44
C LYS A 98 -20.30 0.37 20.69
N ASN A 99 -19.47 0.64 19.69
CA ASN A 99 -19.57 1.84 18.83
C ASN A 99 -19.05 1.50 17.42
N PRO A 100 -19.91 0.97 16.52
CA PRO A 100 -19.47 0.55 15.19
C PRO A 100 -19.06 1.77 14.35
N ILE A 101 -17.78 1.81 13.95
CA ILE A 101 -17.32 2.64 12.82
C ILE A 101 -18.18 2.23 11.62
N LYS A 102 -18.94 3.16 11.03
CA LYS A 102 -19.91 2.85 9.97
C LYS A 102 -19.28 2.33 8.67
N ASP A 103 -17.98 2.54 8.47
CA ASP A 103 -17.24 1.98 7.34
C ASP A 103 -16.67 0.59 7.67
N SER A 104 -17.48 -0.43 7.40
CA SER A 104 -17.10 -1.85 7.51
C SER A 104 -15.82 -2.18 6.71
N ARG A 105 -15.48 -1.43 5.65
CA ARG A 105 -14.27 -1.68 4.86
C ARG A 105 -13.02 -1.20 5.56
N LEU A 106 -13.06 -0.04 6.20
CA LEU A 106 -11.93 0.46 6.99
C LEU A 106 -11.69 -0.44 8.21
N GLN A 107 -12.76 -0.83 8.90
CA GLN A 107 -12.68 -1.79 10.01
C GLN A 107 -12.04 -3.11 9.58
N ASN A 108 -12.49 -3.69 8.47
CA ASN A 108 -11.92 -4.94 7.95
C ASN A 108 -10.44 -4.79 7.60
N ARG A 109 -10.00 -3.65 7.05
CA ARG A 109 -8.58 -3.40 6.75
C ARG A 109 -7.72 -3.32 8.01
N ILE A 110 -8.21 -2.62 9.04
CA ILE A 110 -7.52 -2.51 10.33
C ILE A 110 -7.44 -3.89 10.98
N LEU A 111 -8.55 -4.62 11.03
CA LEU A 111 -8.62 -5.95 11.63
C LEU A 111 -7.69 -6.95 10.92
N ASP A 112 -7.66 -6.94 9.58
CA ASP A 112 -6.74 -7.75 8.78
C ASP A 112 -5.28 -7.48 9.14
N TYR A 113 -4.92 -6.19 9.23
CA TYR A 113 -3.57 -5.76 9.57
C TYR A 113 -3.20 -6.17 11.00
N MET A 114 -4.10 -5.98 11.97
CA MET A 114 -3.87 -6.36 13.37
C MET A 114 -3.72 -7.87 13.53
N LYS A 115 -4.59 -8.67 12.89
CA LYS A 115 -4.46 -10.14 12.85
C LYS A 115 -3.12 -10.58 12.27
N TRP A 116 -2.71 -9.95 11.17
CA TRP A 116 -1.44 -10.25 10.53
C TRP A 116 -0.24 -9.81 11.39
N LYS A 117 -0.23 -8.59 11.91
CA LYS A 117 0.80 -8.06 12.83
C LYS A 117 0.96 -8.98 14.05
N SER A 118 -0.15 -9.37 14.69
CA SER A 118 -0.16 -10.31 15.82
C SER A 118 0.49 -11.66 15.46
N PHE A 119 0.17 -12.20 14.28
CA PHE A 119 0.81 -13.42 13.78
C PHE A 119 2.32 -13.26 13.60
N ILE A 120 2.79 -12.16 12.99
CA ILE A 120 4.22 -11.88 12.85
C ILE A 120 4.88 -11.76 14.22
N THR A 121 4.29 -10.99 15.14
CA THR A 121 4.82 -10.83 16.51
C THR A 121 5.00 -12.19 17.17
N LYS A 122 3.96 -13.04 17.18
CA LYS A 122 4.06 -14.39 17.78
C LYS A 122 5.18 -15.23 17.17
N LYS A 123 5.40 -15.14 15.86
CA LYS A 123 6.50 -15.82 15.17
C LYS A 123 7.86 -15.22 15.53
N LEU A 124 7.99 -13.91 15.61
CA LEU A 124 9.24 -13.25 15.99
C LEU A 124 9.63 -13.51 17.45
N SER A 125 8.66 -13.46 18.38
CA SER A 125 8.91 -13.75 19.79
C SER A 125 9.42 -15.17 20.01
N SER A 126 9.05 -16.12 19.14
CA SER A 126 9.57 -17.50 19.18
C SER A 126 11.07 -17.63 18.83
N ILE A 127 11.68 -16.59 18.28
CA ILE A 127 13.09 -16.58 17.83
C ILE A 127 14.04 -16.09 18.95
N PHE A 128 13.53 -15.73 20.13
CA PHE A 128 14.32 -15.21 21.26
C PHE A 128 15.24 -14.04 20.86
N LEU A 129 14.69 -13.07 20.13
CA LEU A 129 15.42 -11.85 19.76
C LEU A 129 15.44 -10.85 20.93
N PRO A 130 16.50 -10.03 21.06
CA PRO A 130 16.44 -8.86 21.94
C PRO A 130 15.23 -7.98 21.60
N HIS A 131 14.52 -7.49 22.62
CA HIS A 131 13.26 -6.76 22.43
C HIS A 131 13.37 -5.58 21.46
N SER A 132 14.49 -4.84 21.48
CA SER A 132 14.71 -3.73 20.53
C SER A 132 14.79 -4.22 19.08
N LEU A 133 15.48 -5.34 18.82
CA LEU A 133 15.61 -5.92 17.50
C LEU A 133 14.29 -6.55 17.03
N GLU A 134 13.54 -7.18 17.93
CA GLU A 134 12.21 -7.69 17.63
C GLU A 134 11.29 -6.57 17.14
N LYS A 135 11.30 -5.41 17.83
CA LYS A 135 10.51 -4.24 17.45
C LYS A 135 10.91 -3.69 16.07
N ASP A 136 12.20 -3.50 15.83
CA ASP A 136 12.71 -2.98 14.55
C ASP A 136 12.41 -3.95 13.38
N LEU A 137 12.59 -5.25 13.62
CA LEU A 137 12.30 -6.29 12.64
C LEU A 137 10.81 -6.39 12.35
N LEU A 138 9.95 -6.33 13.37
CA LEU A 138 8.50 -6.30 13.20
C LEU A 138 8.09 -5.10 12.34
N ALA A 139 8.59 -3.90 12.65
CA ALA A 139 8.32 -2.69 11.88
C ALA A 139 8.75 -2.83 10.41
N PHE A 140 9.90 -3.43 10.15
CA PHE A 140 10.39 -3.67 8.79
C PHE A 140 9.54 -4.71 8.04
N ILE A 141 9.18 -5.83 8.68
CA ILE A 141 8.31 -6.87 8.10
C ILE A 141 6.93 -6.28 7.78
N CYS A 142 6.38 -5.46 8.67
CA CYS A 142 5.14 -4.70 8.47
C CYS A 142 5.17 -3.87 7.20
N ARG A 143 6.27 -3.14 6.96
CA ARG A 143 6.44 -2.32 5.75
C ARG A 143 6.46 -3.16 4.49
N ILE A 144 7.35 -4.16 4.42
CA ILE A 144 7.49 -5.02 3.23
C ILE A 144 6.17 -5.70 2.90
N SER A 145 5.45 -6.19 3.90
CA SER A 145 4.21 -6.91 3.69
C SER A 145 3.08 -5.98 3.25
N LEU A 146 3.05 -4.76 3.76
CA LEU A 146 2.11 -3.75 3.31
C LEU A 146 2.40 -3.33 1.87
N GLU A 147 3.66 -3.12 1.52
CA GLU A 147 4.10 -2.81 0.15
C GLU A 147 3.70 -3.95 -0.82
N ALA A 148 3.99 -5.20 -0.46
CA ALA A 148 3.56 -6.37 -1.23
C ALA A 148 2.04 -6.44 -1.37
N ARG A 149 1.29 -6.25 -0.28
CA ARG A 149 -0.18 -6.23 -0.31
C ARG A 149 -0.71 -5.13 -1.23
N ASN A 150 -0.16 -3.93 -1.13
CA ASN A 150 -0.55 -2.79 -1.96
C ASN A 150 -0.27 -3.06 -3.42
N TRP A 151 0.91 -3.60 -3.74
CA TRP A 151 1.28 -3.98 -5.09
C TRP A 151 0.35 -5.06 -5.64
N VAL A 152 0.09 -6.14 -4.89
CA VAL A 152 -0.82 -7.22 -5.30
C VAL A 152 -2.23 -6.68 -5.54
N LYS A 153 -2.73 -5.86 -4.62
CA LYS A 153 -4.06 -5.24 -4.75
C LYS A 153 -4.15 -4.34 -5.98
N ALA A 154 -3.07 -3.61 -6.30
CA ALA A 154 -2.99 -2.78 -7.48
C ALA A 154 -3.05 -3.64 -8.76
N HIS A 155 -2.38 -4.79 -8.79
CA HIS A 155 -2.27 -5.64 -9.97
C HIS A 155 -3.30 -6.78 -10.05
N ALA A 156 -4.18 -6.93 -9.06
CA ALA A 156 -5.12 -8.04 -8.94
C ALA A 156 -6.04 -8.20 -10.17
N GLU A 157 -6.34 -7.09 -10.84
CA GLU A 157 -7.19 -7.09 -12.04
C GLU A 157 -6.47 -7.56 -13.30
N ILE A 158 -5.16 -7.31 -13.39
CA ILE A 158 -4.36 -7.92 -14.45
C ILE A 158 -4.21 -9.41 -14.13
N LEU A 159 -3.87 -9.73 -12.90
CA LEU A 159 -3.32 -11.03 -12.49
C LEU A 159 -4.35 -11.87 -11.73
N ARG A 160 -5.58 -11.92 -12.27
CA ARG A 160 -6.76 -12.52 -11.61
C ARG A 160 -6.56 -13.98 -11.19
N SER A 161 -5.75 -14.74 -11.94
CA SER A 161 -5.55 -16.19 -11.75
C SER A 161 -4.22 -16.56 -11.08
N SER A 162 -3.40 -15.58 -10.72
CA SER A 162 -1.94 -15.77 -10.62
C SER A 162 -1.37 -15.30 -9.29
N VAL A 163 -2.14 -15.41 -8.21
CA VAL A 163 -1.79 -14.79 -6.92
C VAL A 163 -0.57 -15.44 -6.25
N ASP A 164 -0.34 -16.74 -6.46
CA ASP A 164 0.78 -17.44 -5.82
C ASP A 164 2.14 -17.12 -6.46
N LEU A 165 2.13 -16.62 -7.70
CA LEU A 165 3.32 -16.21 -8.46
C LEU A 165 4.01 -14.97 -7.89
N PHE A 166 3.32 -14.21 -7.03
CA PHE A 166 3.88 -13.00 -6.45
C PHE A 166 5.02 -13.28 -5.52
N SER A 167 4.91 -14.35 -4.75
CA SER A 167 5.88 -14.61 -3.72
C SER A 167 7.30 -14.70 -4.32
N SER A 168 7.52 -15.32 -5.49
CA SER A 168 8.88 -15.56 -6.05
C SER A 168 9.41 -14.48 -6.97
N ASN A 169 8.56 -13.59 -7.47
CA ASN A 169 8.92 -12.70 -8.56
C ASN A 169 9.08 -11.23 -8.15
N LEU A 170 8.70 -10.86 -6.91
CA LEU A 170 8.92 -9.51 -6.41
C LEU A 170 10.41 -9.19 -6.36
N GLN A 171 10.79 -8.16 -7.11
CA GLN A 171 12.12 -7.56 -7.07
C GLN A 171 12.07 -6.39 -6.09
N TRP A 172 12.99 -6.34 -5.14
CA TRP A 172 13.02 -5.30 -4.11
C TRP A 172 14.11 -4.27 -4.42
N LYS A 173 13.87 -3.00 -4.06
CA LYS A 173 14.89 -1.96 -4.00
C LYS A 173 15.65 -2.08 -2.67
N SER A 174 16.85 -1.53 -2.60
CA SER A 174 17.69 -1.56 -1.40
C SER A 174 17.04 -0.98 -0.14
N HIS A 175 16.13 -0.02 -0.29
CA HIS A 175 15.39 0.54 0.84
C HIS A 175 14.21 -0.36 1.26
N GLY A 176 13.74 -1.30 0.44
CA GLY A 176 12.64 -2.23 0.78
C GLY A 176 11.29 -1.93 0.10
N LYS A 177 11.25 -1.08 -0.94
CA LYS A 177 10.08 -0.97 -1.84
C LYS A 177 10.19 -2.00 -2.95
N ILE A 178 9.05 -2.35 -3.55
CA ILE A 178 9.07 -3.17 -4.75
C ILE A 178 9.67 -2.34 -5.89
N ASN A 179 10.67 -2.89 -6.56
CA ASN A 179 11.09 -2.43 -7.87
C ASN A 179 10.03 -2.85 -8.88
N LYS A 180 9.02 -2.00 -9.05
CA LYS A 180 7.83 -2.28 -9.87
C LYS A 180 8.21 -2.65 -11.30
N GLU A 181 9.16 -1.92 -11.90
CA GLU A 181 9.61 -2.15 -13.27
C GLU A 181 10.29 -3.52 -13.42
N GLN A 182 11.25 -3.84 -12.55
CA GLN A 182 11.96 -5.13 -12.62
C GLN A 182 11.04 -6.31 -12.28
N THR A 183 10.14 -6.12 -11.31
CA THR A 183 9.10 -7.10 -10.97
C THR A 183 8.21 -7.38 -12.18
N ALA A 184 7.73 -6.34 -12.86
CA ALA A 184 6.92 -6.49 -14.06
C ALA A 184 7.70 -7.20 -15.19
N LYS A 185 8.97 -6.85 -15.43
CA LYS A 185 9.82 -7.55 -16.39
C LYS A 185 10.01 -9.03 -16.05
N SER A 186 10.20 -9.36 -14.78
CA SER A 186 10.29 -10.75 -14.30
C SER A 186 9.00 -11.52 -14.58
N LEU A 187 7.86 -10.92 -14.22
CA LEU A 187 6.54 -11.52 -14.44
C LEU A 187 6.22 -11.71 -15.93
N ILE A 188 6.57 -10.76 -16.79
CA ILE A 188 6.37 -10.87 -18.24
C ILE A 188 7.15 -12.06 -18.85
N ARG A 189 8.30 -12.41 -18.26
CA ARG A 189 9.11 -13.57 -18.69
C ARG A 189 8.57 -14.89 -18.13
N ASN A 190 7.71 -14.84 -17.11
CA ASN A 190 7.15 -16.03 -16.49
C ASN A 190 6.08 -16.68 -17.38
N MET A 191 6.36 -17.89 -17.85
CA MET A 191 5.47 -18.63 -18.76
C MET A 191 4.22 -19.19 -18.08
N GLU A 192 4.16 -19.19 -16.74
CA GLU A 192 2.96 -19.54 -15.99
C GLU A 192 1.85 -18.50 -16.13
N LEU A 193 2.20 -17.25 -16.44
CA LEU A 193 1.22 -16.23 -16.81
C LEU A 193 0.72 -16.46 -18.24
N SER A 194 -0.59 -16.32 -18.44
CA SER A 194 -1.17 -16.35 -19.77
C SER A 194 -0.55 -15.25 -20.65
N ILE A 195 -0.52 -15.48 -21.96
CA ILE A 195 0.01 -14.48 -22.90
C ILE A 195 -0.76 -13.15 -22.81
N ARG A 196 -2.05 -13.20 -22.44
CA ARG A 196 -2.92 -12.03 -22.22
C ARG A 196 -2.48 -11.21 -21.00
N GLU A 197 -2.26 -11.87 -19.85
CA GLU A 197 -1.78 -11.21 -18.63
C GLU A 197 -0.40 -10.57 -18.84
N ARG A 198 0.50 -11.29 -19.54
CA ARG A 198 1.82 -10.77 -19.88
C ARG A 198 1.75 -9.58 -20.82
N TYR A 199 0.90 -9.65 -21.86
CA TYR A 199 0.69 -8.54 -22.78
C TYR A 199 0.13 -7.32 -22.04
N ALA A 200 -0.85 -7.54 -21.17
CA ALA A 200 -1.39 -6.50 -20.32
C ALA A 200 -0.28 -5.87 -19.49
N LEU A 201 0.44 -6.64 -18.65
CA LEU A 201 1.57 -6.14 -17.85
C LEU A 201 2.57 -5.33 -18.69
N ALA A 202 2.99 -5.85 -19.84
CA ALA A 202 3.93 -5.15 -20.73
C ALA A 202 3.37 -3.81 -21.22
N SER A 203 2.08 -3.76 -21.55
CA SER A 203 1.40 -2.54 -21.99
C SER A 203 1.23 -1.53 -20.85
N PHE A 204 0.85 -1.98 -19.66
CA PHE A 204 0.70 -1.13 -18.47
C PHE A 204 2.01 -0.45 -18.07
N TYR A 205 3.11 -1.20 -18.07
CA TYR A 205 4.45 -0.68 -17.78
C TYR A 205 5.13 -0.05 -19.01
N CYS A 206 4.42 0.03 -20.14
CA CYS A 206 4.90 0.60 -21.39
C CYS A 206 6.19 -0.01 -21.94
N PHE A 207 6.40 -1.31 -21.72
CA PHE A 207 7.47 -2.10 -22.33
C PHE A 207 7.12 -2.42 -23.78
N LYS A 208 7.34 -1.42 -24.65
CA LYS A 208 6.90 -1.40 -26.05
C LYS A 208 7.31 -2.65 -26.83
N ASP A 209 8.57 -3.06 -26.71
CA ASP A 209 9.12 -4.16 -27.49
C ASP A 209 8.58 -5.51 -27.01
N GLU A 210 8.47 -5.71 -25.71
CA GLU A 210 7.86 -6.87 -25.08
C GLU A 210 6.37 -6.98 -25.44
N ALA A 211 5.63 -5.88 -25.33
CA ALA A 211 4.22 -5.82 -25.69
C ALA A 211 4.02 -6.20 -27.17
N LEU A 212 4.85 -5.69 -28.08
CA LEU A 212 4.76 -5.98 -29.51
C LEU A 212 5.08 -7.45 -29.81
N LYS A 213 6.13 -7.99 -29.17
CA LYS A 213 6.48 -9.41 -29.29
C LYS A 213 5.36 -10.33 -28.80
N LEU A 214 4.72 -9.98 -27.69
CA LEU A 214 3.59 -10.74 -27.14
C LEU A 214 2.36 -10.63 -28.04
N TRP A 215 2.03 -9.42 -28.49
CA TRP A 215 0.92 -9.17 -29.41
C TRP A 215 1.02 -10.01 -30.70
N ASN A 216 2.21 -10.07 -31.29
CA ASN A 216 2.42 -10.83 -32.52
C ASN A 216 2.29 -12.36 -32.32
N LYS A 217 2.52 -12.84 -31.10
CA LYS A 217 2.33 -14.25 -30.73
C LYS A 217 0.89 -14.60 -30.37
N MET A 218 0.06 -13.61 -30.03
CA MET A 218 -1.34 -13.84 -29.66
C MET A 218 -2.21 -14.19 -30.88
N THR A 219 -3.10 -15.15 -30.66
CA THR A 219 -4.21 -15.48 -31.58
C THR A 219 -5.20 -14.32 -31.68
N TRP A 220 -6.05 -14.36 -32.71
CA TRP A 220 -7.09 -13.34 -32.88
C TRP A 220 -8.09 -13.33 -31.71
N GLY A 221 -8.49 -14.51 -31.20
CA GLY A 221 -9.39 -14.63 -30.06
C GLY A 221 -8.79 -14.01 -28.79
N GLU A 222 -7.50 -14.24 -28.52
CA GLU A 222 -6.82 -13.61 -27.38
C GLU A 222 -6.74 -12.09 -27.51
N LYS A 223 -6.48 -11.57 -28.71
CA LYS A 223 -6.47 -10.11 -28.98
C LYS A 223 -7.84 -9.49 -28.74
N TYR A 224 -8.90 -10.18 -29.16
CA TYR A 224 -10.28 -9.75 -28.91
C TYR A 224 -10.58 -9.73 -27.40
N LEU A 225 -10.28 -10.82 -26.69
CA LEU A 225 -10.51 -10.91 -25.25
C LEU A 225 -9.73 -9.86 -24.46
N VAL A 226 -8.48 -9.56 -24.83
CA VAL A 226 -7.72 -8.48 -24.18
C VAL A 226 -8.41 -7.12 -24.34
N GLY A 227 -8.97 -6.83 -25.51
CA GLY A 227 -9.73 -5.59 -25.72
C GLY A 227 -10.99 -5.51 -24.86
N TYR A 228 -11.59 -6.65 -24.53
CA TYR A 228 -12.76 -6.75 -23.67
C TYR A 228 -12.40 -6.69 -22.18
N ASP A 229 -11.42 -7.49 -21.74
CA ASP A 229 -10.99 -7.60 -20.35
C ASP A 229 -10.27 -6.33 -19.86
N TYR A 230 -9.57 -5.64 -20.77
CA TYR A 230 -8.77 -4.45 -20.47
C TYR A 230 -9.07 -3.30 -21.47
N PRO A 231 -10.26 -2.66 -21.40
CA PRO A 231 -10.69 -1.65 -22.38
C PRO A 231 -9.74 -0.45 -22.51
N SER A 232 -9.10 -0.10 -21.41
CA SER A 232 -8.01 0.89 -21.27
C SER A 232 -6.74 0.58 -22.04
N LEU A 233 -6.48 -0.68 -22.41
CA LEU A 233 -5.44 -1.04 -23.38
C LEU A 233 -5.85 -0.72 -24.82
N GLY A 234 -7.00 -0.08 -25.03
CA GLY A 234 -7.50 0.31 -26.35
C GLY A 234 -6.49 1.15 -27.16
N VAL A 235 -5.74 2.05 -26.53
CA VAL A 235 -4.69 2.83 -27.20
C VAL A 235 -3.56 1.92 -27.71
N TRP A 236 -3.08 1.02 -26.86
CA TRP A 236 -2.09 0.01 -27.22
C TRP A 236 -2.60 -0.88 -28.36
N ASN A 237 -3.83 -1.37 -28.27
CA ASN A 237 -4.42 -2.24 -29.28
C ASN A 237 -4.57 -1.54 -30.64
N LYS A 238 -4.89 -0.24 -30.66
CA LYS A 238 -4.92 0.56 -31.90
C LYS A 238 -3.52 0.72 -32.50
N TRP A 239 -2.54 1.04 -31.66
CA TRP A 239 -1.15 1.14 -32.09
C TRP A 239 -0.62 -0.17 -32.68
N MET A 240 -0.83 -1.29 -31.98
CA MET A 240 -0.39 -2.62 -32.43
C MET A 240 -1.04 -3.10 -33.72
N LYS A 241 -2.21 -2.58 -34.07
CA LYS A 241 -2.89 -2.83 -35.35
C LYS A 241 -2.33 -1.99 -36.50
N GLY A 242 -1.30 -1.17 -36.26
CA GLY A 242 -0.72 -0.27 -37.26
C GLY A 242 -1.63 0.90 -37.63
N VAL A 243 -2.66 1.18 -36.83
CA VAL A 243 -3.66 2.23 -37.14
C VAL A 243 -3.09 3.64 -36.94
N SER A 244 -2.06 3.78 -36.09
CA SER A 244 -1.42 5.06 -35.78
C SER A 244 -0.05 4.82 -35.14
N ALA A 245 0.84 5.82 -35.11
CA ALA A 245 1.98 5.82 -34.20
C ALA A 245 1.50 6.01 -32.74
N ILE A 246 2.30 5.63 -31.74
CA ILE A 246 1.99 5.99 -30.35
C ILE A 246 2.14 7.50 -30.22
N ASP A 247 1.03 8.19 -30.08
CA ASP A 247 0.98 9.55 -29.63
C ASP A 247 0.98 9.55 -28.09
N TRP A 248 2.09 10.01 -27.50
CA TRP A 248 2.26 10.03 -26.04
C TRP A 248 1.40 11.09 -25.38
N ASP A 249 1.04 12.16 -26.08
CA ASP A 249 0.14 13.17 -25.58
C ASP A 249 -1.28 12.61 -25.54
N ILE A 250 -1.71 11.88 -26.57
CA ILE A 250 -3.00 11.16 -26.53
C ILE A 250 -3.00 10.11 -25.43
N LEU A 251 -1.90 9.36 -25.23
CA LEU A 251 -1.82 8.36 -24.16
C LEU A 251 -1.92 9.05 -22.79
N ALA A 252 -1.17 10.13 -22.58
CA ALA A 252 -1.23 10.90 -21.35
C ALA A 252 -2.61 11.53 -21.13
N ASP A 253 -3.21 12.13 -22.15
CA ASP A 253 -4.56 12.68 -22.08
C ASP A 253 -5.59 11.57 -21.83
N TYR A 254 -5.41 10.37 -22.38
CA TYR A 254 -6.27 9.22 -22.09
C TYR A 254 -6.12 8.75 -20.63
N THR A 255 -4.89 8.78 -20.08
CA THR A 255 -4.66 8.51 -18.66
C THR A 255 -5.24 9.61 -17.77
N LEU A 256 -5.20 10.87 -18.21
CA LEU A 256 -5.61 12.05 -17.44
C LEU A 256 -7.11 12.35 -17.46
N TRP A 257 -7.77 12.23 -18.62
CA TRP A 257 -9.09 12.85 -18.87
C TRP A 257 -10.21 11.85 -19.13
N ARG A 258 -9.91 10.62 -19.53
CA ARG A 258 -10.93 9.61 -19.89
C ARG A 258 -11.09 8.54 -18.80
N ALA A 259 -11.30 8.95 -17.56
CA ALA A 259 -12.33 8.27 -16.79
C ALA A 259 -13.65 8.78 -17.36
N PRO A 260 -14.38 8.04 -18.22
CA PRO A 260 -15.75 8.45 -18.53
C PRO A 260 -16.47 8.64 -17.20
N HIS A 261 -17.11 9.80 -17.02
CA HIS A 261 -17.89 10.13 -15.82
C HIS A 261 -18.91 9.04 -15.45
N ASP A 262 -19.23 8.17 -16.41
CA ASP A 262 -20.18 7.07 -16.31
C ASP A 262 -19.58 5.71 -15.91
N LEU A 263 -18.25 5.54 -15.92
CA LEU A 263 -17.65 4.36 -15.29
C LEU A 263 -17.51 4.66 -13.79
N PRO A 264 -18.12 3.85 -12.89
CA PRO A 264 -17.92 4.03 -11.46
C PRO A 264 -16.41 4.04 -11.23
N ARG A 265 -15.90 5.07 -10.54
CA ARG A 265 -14.48 5.30 -10.19
C ARG A 265 -13.88 4.03 -9.59
N ASN A 266 -13.54 3.07 -10.45
CA ASN A 266 -13.18 1.73 -10.07
C ASN A 266 -11.67 1.71 -9.84
N ARG A 267 -11.21 0.75 -9.05
CA ARG A 267 -9.80 0.60 -8.67
C ARG A 267 -8.87 0.51 -9.89
N LEU A 268 -9.40 0.05 -11.01
CA LEU A 268 -8.72 -0.08 -12.29
C LEU A 268 -8.23 1.27 -12.84
N TRP A 269 -9.04 2.32 -12.82
CA TRP A 269 -8.61 3.61 -13.38
C TRP A 269 -7.43 4.22 -12.61
N LYS A 270 -7.48 4.23 -11.28
CA LYS A 270 -6.33 4.66 -10.46
C LYS A 270 -5.07 3.85 -10.78
N PHE A 271 -5.22 2.59 -11.15
CA PHE A 271 -4.11 1.73 -11.50
C PHE A 271 -3.53 1.98 -12.91
N PHE A 272 -4.38 2.20 -13.92
CA PHE A 272 -3.94 2.67 -15.25
C PHE A 272 -3.18 3.99 -15.16
N PHE A 273 -3.67 4.87 -14.28
CA PHE A 273 -3.12 6.19 -14.08
C PHE A 273 -1.65 6.18 -13.67
N PHE A 274 -1.17 5.18 -12.90
CA PHE A 274 0.19 5.21 -12.33
C PHE A 274 1.25 4.51 -13.18
N LEU A 275 0.95 3.36 -13.78
CA LEU A 275 1.99 2.54 -14.41
C LEU A 275 2.47 3.11 -15.76
N GLY A 276 1.62 3.85 -16.46
CA GLY A 276 1.98 4.52 -17.71
C GLY A 276 2.72 5.85 -17.52
N VAL A 277 2.83 6.36 -16.29
CA VAL A 277 3.35 7.70 -16.03
C VAL A 277 4.83 7.77 -16.33
N ARG A 278 5.66 6.88 -15.74
CA ARG A 278 7.12 7.01 -15.92
C ARG A 278 7.56 7.05 -17.38
N SER A 279 6.96 6.20 -18.20
CA SER A 279 7.31 6.04 -19.60
C SER A 279 6.78 7.16 -20.51
N SER A 280 5.64 7.77 -20.15
CA SER A 280 5.01 8.86 -20.90
C SER A 280 5.47 10.23 -20.40
N PHE A 281 5.55 10.43 -19.09
CA PHE A 281 5.89 11.69 -18.44
C PHE A 281 7.24 12.26 -18.89
N THR A 282 8.22 11.40 -19.13
CA THR A 282 9.54 11.80 -19.66
C THR A 282 9.49 12.34 -21.09
N LYS A 283 8.42 12.02 -21.82
CA LYS A 283 8.20 12.42 -23.22
C LYS A 283 7.21 13.58 -23.34
N LEU A 284 6.52 13.94 -22.25
CA LEU A 284 5.60 15.06 -22.23
C LEU A 284 6.35 16.39 -22.32
N SER A 285 5.70 17.36 -22.97
CA SER A 285 6.11 18.76 -22.87
C SER A 285 6.00 19.24 -21.41
N GLN A 286 6.73 20.29 -21.07
CA GLN A 286 6.76 20.78 -19.71
C GLN A 286 5.39 21.26 -19.20
N GLU A 287 4.64 21.96 -20.06
CA GLU A 287 3.26 22.38 -19.78
C GLU A 287 2.36 21.18 -19.45
N LYS A 288 2.46 20.10 -20.24
CA LYS A 288 1.69 18.87 -20.02
C LYS A 288 2.09 18.15 -18.74
N LYS A 289 3.37 18.16 -18.34
CA LYS A 289 3.81 17.62 -17.04
C LYS A 289 3.18 18.36 -15.87
N LEU A 290 3.15 19.70 -15.92
CA LEU A 290 2.53 20.52 -14.88
C LEU A 290 1.02 20.31 -14.84
N GLN A 291 0.35 20.29 -16.00
CA GLN A 291 -1.08 19.97 -16.10
C GLN A 291 -1.37 18.57 -15.55
N TRP A 292 -0.50 17.60 -15.82
CA TRP A 292 -0.63 16.24 -15.31
C TRP A 292 -0.58 16.22 -13.78
N LEU A 293 0.42 16.87 -13.19
CA LEU A 293 0.55 16.97 -11.73
C LEU A 293 -0.65 17.68 -11.10
N ASP A 294 -1.11 18.77 -11.70
CA ASP A 294 -2.29 19.53 -11.28
C ASP A 294 -3.53 18.61 -11.15
N ASN A 295 -3.75 17.77 -12.16
CA ASN A 295 -4.84 16.82 -12.19
C ASN A 295 -4.66 15.70 -11.16
N CYS A 296 -3.44 15.21 -10.93
CA CYS A 296 -3.18 14.25 -9.85
C CYS A 296 -3.62 14.83 -8.50
N PHE A 297 -3.30 16.10 -8.27
CA PHE A 297 -3.61 16.80 -7.04
C PHE A 297 -5.09 17.03 -6.82
N LYS A 298 -5.82 17.37 -7.89
CA LYS A 298 -7.26 17.55 -7.83
C LYS A 298 -8.01 16.25 -7.57
N GLU A 299 -7.53 15.14 -8.13
CA GLU A 299 -8.22 13.86 -8.07
C GLU A 299 -7.79 12.96 -6.89
N GLU A 300 -6.85 13.45 -6.07
CA GLU A 300 -6.25 12.67 -4.99
C GLU A 300 -5.67 11.32 -5.48
N ILE A 301 -4.99 11.35 -6.62
CA ILE A 301 -4.40 10.17 -7.26
C ILE A 301 -2.89 10.25 -7.12
N TYR A 302 -2.37 9.66 -6.04
CA TYR A 302 -0.92 9.62 -5.82
C TYR A 302 -0.46 8.20 -5.50
N ASP A 303 0.49 7.72 -6.31
CA ASP A 303 1.40 6.68 -5.93
C ASP A 303 2.71 7.37 -5.59
N LEU A 304 3.28 7.01 -4.44
CA LEU A 304 4.36 7.80 -3.89
C LEU A 304 5.63 7.75 -4.75
N ASP A 305 5.90 6.58 -5.34
CA ASP A 305 7.06 6.41 -6.19
C ASP A 305 6.91 7.19 -7.49
N GLU A 306 5.68 7.31 -8.00
CA GLU A 306 5.40 8.10 -9.21
C GLU A 306 5.51 9.60 -8.95
N PHE A 307 5.00 10.09 -7.82
CA PHE A 307 5.12 11.51 -7.51
C PHE A 307 6.58 11.95 -7.31
N HIS A 308 7.40 11.15 -6.61
CA HIS A 308 8.85 11.42 -6.49
C HIS A 308 9.49 11.57 -7.87
N PHE A 309 9.15 10.62 -8.75
CA PHE A 309 9.67 10.56 -10.09
C PHE A 309 9.26 11.82 -10.85
N CYS A 310 7.98 12.19 -10.84
CA CYS A 310 7.52 13.38 -11.54
C CYS A 310 8.19 14.66 -11.00
N LEU A 311 8.31 14.82 -9.68
CA LEU A 311 9.02 15.95 -9.09
C LEU A 311 10.49 15.99 -9.54
N SER A 312 11.17 14.86 -9.70
CA SER A 312 12.57 14.86 -10.15
C SER A 312 12.80 15.45 -11.55
N TYR A 313 11.75 15.54 -12.37
CA TYR A 313 11.78 16.16 -13.72
C TYR A 313 11.36 17.63 -13.73
N LEU A 314 11.01 18.21 -12.58
CA LEU A 314 10.72 19.62 -12.45
C LEU A 314 11.97 20.39 -12.03
N ASP A 315 12.13 21.59 -12.56
CA ASP A 315 13.14 22.53 -12.07
C ASP A 315 12.75 23.10 -10.69
N ALA A 316 13.65 23.88 -10.09
CA ALA A 316 13.43 24.43 -8.75
C ALA A 316 12.21 25.35 -8.67
N HIS A 317 12.00 26.20 -9.67
CA HIS A 317 10.90 27.16 -9.73
C HIS A 317 9.56 26.44 -9.93
N GLU A 318 9.54 25.40 -10.76
CA GLU A 318 8.36 24.56 -10.97
C GLU A 318 7.97 23.77 -9.72
N LYS A 319 8.95 23.19 -9.01
CA LYS A 319 8.71 22.55 -7.71
C LYS A 319 8.12 23.53 -6.71
N GLU A 320 8.69 24.72 -6.61
CA GLU A 320 8.18 25.78 -5.74
C GLU A 320 6.73 26.14 -6.08
N ASN A 321 6.39 26.26 -7.37
CA ASN A 321 5.02 26.51 -7.79
C ASN A 321 4.05 25.40 -7.38
N ILE A 322 4.47 24.13 -7.50
CA ILE A 322 3.68 22.99 -7.02
C ILE A 322 3.53 23.02 -5.50
N PHE A 323 4.60 23.34 -4.75
CA PHE A 323 4.57 23.40 -3.29
C PHE A 323 3.65 24.51 -2.80
N LYS A 324 3.67 25.67 -3.46
CA LYS A 324 2.78 26.79 -3.19
C LYS A 324 1.32 26.46 -3.49
N LYS A 325 1.06 25.73 -4.57
CA LYS A 325 -0.30 25.40 -5.01
C LYS A 325 -0.92 24.26 -4.20
N TYR A 326 -0.13 23.27 -3.80
CA TYR A 326 -0.62 22.05 -3.16
C TYR A 326 0.10 21.71 -1.85
N PRO A 327 0.21 22.66 -0.90
CA PRO A 327 1.12 22.49 0.21
C PRO A 327 0.75 21.34 1.14
N PHE A 328 -0.54 21.16 1.39
CA PHE A 328 -1.07 20.04 2.15
C PHE A 328 -0.68 18.67 1.56
N HIS A 329 -0.92 18.48 0.26
CA HIS A 329 -0.69 17.19 -0.40
C HIS A 329 0.79 16.84 -0.49
N VAL A 330 1.63 17.84 -0.76
CA VAL A 330 3.09 17.67 -0.74
C VAL A 330 3.56 17.26 0.65
N LEU A 331 3.05 17.85 1.74
CA LEU A 331 3.45 17.42 3.08
C LEU A 331 2.99 16.00 3.42
N LEU A 332 1.76 15.63 3.05
CA LEU A 332 1.29 14.25 3.25
C LEU A 332 2.17 13.24 2.54
N TYR A 333 2.66 13.61 1.36
CA TYR A 333 3.55 12.78 0.58
C TYR A 333 4.87 12.47 1.31
N PHE A 334 5.47 13.48 1.94
CA PHE A 334 6.69 13.29 2.73
C PHE A 334 6.44 12.57 4.07
N LEU A 335 5.19 12.34 4.48
CA LEU A 335 4.89 11.48 5.65
C LEU A 335 4.96 9.99 5.34
N ASP A 336 5.08 9.60 4.08
CA ASP A 336 5.14 8.21 3.69
C ASP A 336 6.55 7.70 3.48
N TRP A 337 6.70 6.40 3.65
CA TRP A 337 7.98 5.73 3.53
C TRP A 337 8.48 5.72 2.07
N PRO A 338 9.77 6.05 1.78
CA PRO A 338 10.89 6.28 2.71
C PRO A 338 11.22 7.75 3.03
N LEU A 339 10.33 8.71 2.78
CA LEU A 339 10.67 10.13 2.71
C LEU A 339 10.47 10.90 4.00
N GLN A 340 10.13 10.22 5.10
CA GLN A 340 9.82 10.88 6.37
C GLN A 340 10.95 11.71 6.94
N ASP A 341 12.20 11.36 6.64
CA ASP A 341 13.37 12.11 7.09
C ASP A 341 13.46 13.49 6.42
N GLU A 342 12.90 13.67 5.22
CA GLU A 342 12.85 14.95 4.49
C GLU A 342 11.63 15.80 4.87
N PHE A 343 10.66 15.24 5.60
CA PHE A 343 9.39 15.90 5.90
C PHE A 343 9.56 17.25 6.60
N LEU A 344 10.41 17.34 7.62
CA LEU A 344 10.57 18.58 8.39
C LEU A 344 11.28 19.66 7.58
N GLU A 345 12.26 19.29 6.76
CA GLU A 345 12.97 20.21 5.86
C GLU A 345 12.00 20.80 4.83
N VAL A 346 11.13 19.96 4.27
CA VAL A 346 10.09 20.39 3.33
C VAL A 346 9.04 21.25 4.04
N ALA A 347 8.63 20.91 5.25
CA ALA A 347 7.70 21.71 6.04
C ALA A 347 8.22 23.13 6.31
N ASP A 348 9.51 23.28 6.59
CA ASP A 348 10.14 24.58 6.82
C ASP A 348 10.07 25.51 5.62
N LEU A 349 10.10 24.95 4.41
CA LEU A 349 9.93 25.70 3.16
C LEU A 349 8.49 26.12 2.88
N MET A 350 7.51 25.56 3.60
CA MET A 350 6.10 25.61 3.22
C MET A 350 5.20 26.33 4.23
N TRP A 351 5.75 26.81 5.35
CA TRP A 351 4.98 27.52 6.37
C TRP A 351 4.20 28.72 5.82
N SER A 352 4.76 29.47 4.88
CA SER A 352 4.10 30.62 4.25
C SER A 352 2.96 30.24 3.29
N TYR A 353 2.87 28.97 2.88
CA TYR A 353 1.86 28.47 1.95
C TYR A 353 0.73 27.73 2.66
N LEU A 354 0.93 27.34 3.93
CA LEU A 354 -0.07 26.61 4.70
C LEU A 354 -1.13 27.54 5.26
N THR A 355 -2.39 27.25 4.93
CA THR A 355 -3.54 27.81 5.64
C THR A 355 -3.77 27.07 6.97
N GLU A 356 -4.49 27.69 7.90
CA GLU A 356 -4.92 27.06 9.15
C GLU A 356 -5.64 25.72 8.93
N ARG A 357 -6.53 25.66 7.92
CA ARG A 357 -7.25 24.45 7.52
C ARG A 357 -6.28 23.35 7.07
N MET A 358 -5.32 23.68 6.20
CA MET A 358 -4.33 22.72 5.71
C MET A 358 -3.45 22.20 6.85
N PHE A 359 -2.99 23.09 7.74
CA PHE A 359 -2.19 22.71 8.91
C PHE A 359 -2.95 21.76 9.84
N PHE A 360 -4.23 22.06 10.12
CA PHE A 360 -5.12 21.16 10.86
C PHE A 360 -5.19 19.77 10.21
N HIS A 361 -5.31 19.70 8.88
CA HIS A 361 -5.38 18.43 8.16
C HIS A 361 -4.07 17.63 8.20
N VAL A 362 -2.91 18.29 8.14
CA VAL A 362 -1.62 17.60 8.30
C VAL A 362 -1.51 16.99 9.70
N LEU A 363 -1.85 17.74 10.76
CA LEU A 363 -1.85 17.22 12.13
C LEU A 363 -2.82 16.06 12.29
N HIS A 364 -4.03 16.19 11.72
CA HIS A 364 -5.01 15.12 11.72
C HIS A 364 -4.49 13.86 11.06
N PHE A 365 -3.86 13.99 9.89
CA PHE A 365 -3.29 12.84 9.20
C PHE A 365 -2.19 12.17 10.02
N ILE A 366 -1.25 12.93 10.59
CA ILE A 366 -0.18 12.36 11.42
C ILE A 366 -0.78 11.63 12.63
N ILE A 367 -1.71 12.24 13.37
CA ILE A 367 -2.29 11.64 14.58
C ILE A 367 -3.13 10.41 14.22
N TYR A 368 -4.13 10.57 13.35
CA TYR A 368 -5.14 9.53 13.14
C TYR A 368 -4.70 8.47 12.12
N GLU A 369 -4.02 8.86 11.04
CA GLU A 369 -3.64 7.92 9.99
C GLU A 369 -2.31 7.23 10.29
N LYS A 370 -1.37 7.91 10.97
CA LYS A 370 -0.04 7.34 11.28
C LYS A 370 0.06 6.82 12.71
N ILE A 371 -0.24 7.65 13.71
CA ILE A 371 0.02 7.29 15.10
C ILE A 371 -1.03 6.31 15.65
N ILE A 372 -2.32 6.66 15.59
CA ILE A 372 -3.41 5.83 16.15
C ILE A 372 -3.49 4.47 15.46
N ARG A 373 -3.21 4.42 14.15
CA ARG A 373 -3.14 3.16 13.40
C ARG A 373 -1.87 2.34 13.65
N GLU A 374 -1.04 2.77 14.60
CA GLU A 374 0.19 2.09 15.00
C GLU A 374 1.14 1.81 13.84
N TRP A 375 1.32 2.80 12.95
CA TRP A 375 2.34 2.70 11.94
C TRP A 375 3.70 2.79 12.63
N SER A 376 4.36 1.64 12.73
CA SER A 376 5.67 1.48 13.37
C SER A 376 6.83 1.75 12.41
N GLU A 377 6.53 2.18 11.18
CA GLU A 377 7.54 2.42 10.16
C GLU A 377 8.39 3.66 10.40
N TYR A 378 7.92 4.57 11.24
CA TYR A 378 8.65 5.78 11.56
C TYR A 378 8.29 6.24 12.98
N ASN A 379 9.15 7.03 13.60
CA ASN A 379 8.82 7.67 14.87
C ASN A 379 7.92 8.89 14.64
N TYR A 380 6.66 8.64 14.28
CA TYR A 380 5.68 9.68 13.99
C TYR A 380 5.36 10.57 15.20
N PHE A 381 5.59 10.11 16.43
CA PHE A 381 5.50 10.96 17.62
C PHE A 381 6.59 12.02 17.64
N TYR A 382 7.84 11.61 17.39
CA TYR A 382 8.96 12.54 17.31
C TYR A 382 8.76 13.53 16.16
N LEU A 383 8.34 13.04 15.00
CA LEU A 383 7.99 13.87 13.85
C LEU A 383 6.89 14.88 14.20
N LEU A 384 5.78 14.43 14.78
CA LEU A 384 4.66 15.29 15.19
C LEU A 384 5.12 16.35 16.19
N LYS A 385 5.92 15.96 17.17
CA LYS A 385 6.46 16.87 18.19
C LYS A 385 7.34 17.95 17.57
N LYS A 386 8.24 17.57 16.67
CA LYS A 386 9.10 18.51 15.95
C LYS A 386 8.30 19.42 15.03
N PHE A 387 7.39 18.86 14.26
CA PHE A 387 6.51 19.61 13.36
C PHE A 387 5.65 20.63 14.13
N TRP A 388 5.05 20.21 15.25
CA TRP A 388 4.30 21.11 16.12
C TRP A 388 5.19 22.21 16.70
N TYR A 389 6.34 21.90 17.29
CA TYR A 389 7.17 22.95 17.88
C TYR A 389 7.77 23.91 16.85
N GLY A 390 8.09 23.41 15.65
CA GLY A 390 8.56 24.23 14.53
C GLY A 390 7.48 25.11 13.90
N SER A 391 6.19 24.83 14.11
CA SER A 391 5.14 25.57 13.42
C SER A 391 4.98 27.02 13.89
N PRO A 392 4.57 27.94 12.99
CA PRO A 392 4.23 29.32 13.34
C PRO A 392 3.18 29.45 14.45
N ILE A 393 3.30 30.51 15.27
CA ILE A 393 2.42 30.76 16.42
C ILE A 393 0.95 30.86 16.02
N HIS A 394 0.64 31.62 14.96
CA HIS A 394 -0.74 31.80 14.50
C HIS A 394 -1.42 30.48 14.12
N LEU A 395 -0.69 29.54 13.51
CA LEU A 395 -1.21 28.21 13.20
C LEU A 395 -1.48 27.39 14.47
N LYS A 396 -0.63 27.50 15.49
CA LYS A 396 -0.83 26.83 16.80
C LYS A 396 -2.08 27.35 17.51
N GLU A 397 -2.25 28.67 17.54
CA GLU A 397 -3.38 29.33 18.19
C GLU A 397 -4.72 28.88 17.58
N CYS A 398 -4.79 28.75 16.25
CA CYS A 398 -5.99 28.23 15.59
C CYS A 398 -6.35 26.82 16.07
N ILE A 399 -5.36 25.94 16.24
CA ILE A 399 -5.57 24.56 16.66
C ILE A 399 -6.07 24.46 18.10
N GLN A 400 -5.66 25.34 19.01
CA GLN A 400 -6.06 25.28 20.44
C GLN A 400 -7.58 25.27 20.65
N SER A 401 -8.34 25.87 19.73
CA SER A 401 -9.81 25.89 19.75
C SER A 401 -10.47 24.62 19.19
N LYS A 402 -9.69 23.72 18.58
CA LYS A 402 -10.19 22.54 17.86
C LYS A 402 -10.09 21.29 18.74
N LYS A 403 -11.02 20.35 18.54
CA LYS A 403 -11.03 19.05 19.23
C LYS A 403 -9.71 18.26 19.10
N ILE A 404 -9.04 18.36 17.95
CA ILE A 404 -7.75 17.68 17.71
C ILE A 404 -6.65 18.11 18.70
N TYR A 405 -6.76 19.31 19.27
CA TYR A 405 -5.75 19.84 20.18
C TYR A 405 -5.53 18.93 21.39
N GLU A 406 -6.60 18.34 21.92
CA GLU A 406 -6.48 17.43 23.05
C GLU A 406 -5.69 16.17 22.67
N ALA A 407 -6.03 15.53 21.54
CA ALA A 407 -5.29 14.38 21.01
C ALA A 407 -3.81 14.72 20.73
N LEU A 408 -3.56 15.91 20.18
CA LEU A 408 -2.23 16.43 19.93
C LEU A 408 -1.44 16.61 21.22
N MET A 409 -2.04 17.21 22.25
CA MET A 409 -1.37 17.44 23.53
C MET A 409 -1.06 16.12 24.23
N ILE A 410 -1.97 15.14 24.19
CA ILE A 410 -1.68 13.78 24.66
C ILE A 410 -0.48 13.19 23.89
N ALA A 411 -0.42 13.40 22.57
CA ALA A 411 0.66 12.86 21.72
C ALA A 411 2.02 13.49 22.03
N ILE A 412 2.04 14.79 22.28
CA ILE A 412 3.26 15.54 22.56
C ILE A 412 3.84 15.20 23.96
N HIS A 413 2.97 14.99 24.95
CA HIS A 413 3.37 14.75 26.34
C HIS A 413 3.56 13.27 26.66
N CYS A 414 3.01 12.36 25.86
CA CYS A 414 3.25 10.93 26.01
C CYS A 414 4.74 10.60 25.83
N GLN A 415 5.36 10.05 26.89
CA GLN A 415 6.74 9.61 26.86
C GLN A 415 6.91 8.31 26.05
N ASN A 416 5.86 7.48 26.01
CA ASN A 416 5.86 6.16 25.37
C ASN A 416 4.65 5.97 24.45
N GLN A 417 4.86 5.26 23.34
CA GLN A 417 3.83 4.95 22.34
C GLN A 417 2.73 4.01 22.88
N SER A 418 3.05 3.14 23.84
CA SER A 418 2.10 2.17 24.41
C SER A 418 1.06 2.83 25.33
N THR A 419 1.45 3.84 26.12
CA THR A 419 0.53 4.58 27.00
C THR A 419 -0.44 5.43 26.19
N PHE A 420 0.06 6.03 25.11
CA PHE A 420 -0.74 6.85 24.21
C PHE A 420 -1.94 6.11 23.60
N HIS A 421 -1.73 4.89 23.11
CA HIS A 421 -2.78 4.16 22.39
C HIS A 421 -4.00 3.87 23.26
N ASN A 422 -3.77 3.49 24.52
CA ASN A 422 -4.85 3.17 25.46
C ASN A 422 -5.70 4.41 25.79
N GLU A 423 -5.06 5.56 26.01
CA GLU A 423 -5.78 6.80 26.31
C GLU A 423 -6.58 7.33 25.12
N LEU A 424 -6.05 7.18 23.89
CA LEU A 424 -6.65 7.79 22.72
C LEU A 424 -7.68 6.93 22.00
N VAL A 425 -7.50 5.61 21.96
CA VAL A 425 -8.52 4.70 21.37
C VAL A 425 -9.81 4.75 22.18
N VAL A 426 -9.71 4.75 23.52
CA VAL A 426 -10.89 4.88 24.38
C VAL A 426 -11.59 6.22 24.16
N LYS A 427 -10.82 7.29 23.93
CA LYS A 427 -11.36 8.65 23.88
C LYS A 427 -11.84 9.12 22.51
N PHE A 428 -11.21 8.66 21.42
CA PHE A 428 -11.42 9.21 20.08
C PHE A 428 -11.91 8.20 19.03
N CYS A 429 -12.03 6.90 19.35
CA CYS A 429 -12.68 5.97 18.42
C CYS A 429 -14.17 6.28 18.18
N ALA A 430 -14.82 7.02 19.09
CA ALA A 430 -16.20 7.49 18.91
C ALA A 430 -16.32 8.68 17.93
N ASP A 431 -15.25 9.48 17.76
CA ASP A 431 -15.27 10.71 16.94
C ASP A 431 -14.77 10.47 15.49
N PHE A 432 -14.37 9.24 15.15
CA PHE A 432 -13.77 8.88 13.86
C PHE A 432 -14.71 9.08 12.65
N ASP A 433 -16.01 9.24 12.87
CA ASP A 433 -17.02 9.53 11.84
C ASP A 433 -16.78 10.89 11.12
N TYR A 434 -15.97 11.80 11.68
CA TYR A 434 -15.73 13.12 11.10
C TYR A 434 -14.79 13.09 9.87
N ALA A 435 -13.91 12.09 9.76
CA ALA A 435 -12.90 12.01 8.69
C ALA A 435 -13.49 11.62 7.31
N TYR A 436 -14.69 11.00 7.28
CA TYR A 436 -15.28 10.53 6.03
C TYR A 436 -16.14 11.59 5.33
N HIS A 437 -16.77 12.51 6.08
CA HIS A 437 -17.59 13.58 5.50
C HIS A 437 -16.79 14.62 4.70
N PHE A 438 -15.45 14.59 4.77
CA PHE A 438 -14.60 15.46 3.98
C PHE A 438 -14.52 15.07 2.49
N ARG A 439 -14.87 13.82 2.13
CA ARG A 439 -14.86 13.37 0.72
C ARG A 439 -16.06 13.85 -0.10
N GLU A 440 -17.06 14.48 0.51
CA GLU A 440 -18.33 14.73 -0.18
C GLU A 440 -18.71 16.18 -0.46
N ARG A 441 -18.01 17.24 0.02
CA ARG A 441 -18.39 18.62 -0.35
C ARG A 441 -17.22 19.61 -0.38
N ASP A 442 -16.93 20.05 -1.61
CA ASP A 442 -16.73 21.42 -2.12
C ASP A 442 -15.83 22.45 -1.39
N ASP A 443 -15.26 23.30 -2.25
CA ASP A 443 -14.42 24.50 -2.04
C ASP A 443 -12.93 24.27 -1.69
N MET A 444 -12.20 23.68 -2.63
CA MET A 444 -10.73 23.80 -2.76
C MET A 444 -10.31 24.46 -4.09
N SER A 445 -11.13 25.38 -4.62
CA SER A 445 -10.76 26.28 -5.73
C SER A 445 -10.16 27.58 -5.22
#